data_AF-A0A3D0XXY7-F1
#
_entry.id   AF-A0A3D0XXY7-F1
#
_cell.length_a   1.000
_cell.length_b   1.000
_cell.length_c   1.000
_cell.angle_alpha   90.00
_cell.angle_beta   90.00
_cell.angle_gamma   90.00
#
_symmetry.space_group_name_H-M   'P 1'
#
loop_
_entity.id
_entity.type
_entity.pdbx_description
1 polymer ?
#
loop_
_entity_poly.entity_id
_entity_poly.type
_entity_poly.pdbx_seq_one_letter_code
_entity_poly.pdbx_strand_id
1 'polypeptide(L)' 'MNGKKLHEVYIKEQKWSGNNVDLVVPKGDVFLMGDNRNNSSDSRIIGPVPNSDISGKVSVRLFPFSQFRTF' A
#
# COMPACT_ATOMS: atom_id res chain seq x y z
N MET A 1 -9.69 4.10 7.31
CA MET A 1 -10.54 3.52 6.25
C MET A 1 -12.00 3.63 6.70
N ASN A 2 -12.83 4.36 5.94
CA ASN A 2 -14.26 4.53 6.21
C ASN A 2 -14.57 4.90 7.68
N GLY A 3 -13.89 5.93 8.19
CA GLY A 3 -14.02 6.38 9.58
C GLY A 3 -13.29 5.53 10.64
N LYS A 4 -12.82 4.33 10.30
CA LYS A 4 -12.08 3.46 11.22
C LYS A 4 -10.56 3.59 11.04
N LYS A 5 -9.84 3.87 12.13
CA LYS A 5 -8.37 3.79 12.15
C LYS A 5 -7.94 2.32 12.05
N LEU A 6 -7.02 2.04 11.13
CA LEU A 6 -6.41 0.72 11.00
C LEU A 6 -5.04 0.71 11.68
N HIS A 7 -4.67 -0.42 12.26
CA HIS A 7 -3.33 -0.65 12.78
C HIS A 7 -2.52 -1.39 11.71
N GLU A 8 -1.44 -0.76 11.26
CA GLU A 8 -0.60 -1.28 10.19
C GLU A 8 0.76 -1.69 10.78
N VAL A 9 0.94 -2.98 11.03
CA VAL A 9 2.17 -3.53 11.65
C VAL A 9 3.37 -3.57 10.69
N TYR A 10 3.11 -3.42 9.39
CA TYR A 10 4.11 -3.57 8.33
C TYR A 10 4.81 -2.25 7.94
N ILE A 11 4.32 -1.10 8.43
CA ILE A 11 4.89 0.20 8.03
C ILE A 11 6.21 0.43 8.75
N LYS A 12 7.22 0.86 7.98
CA LYS A 12 8.55 1.15 8.51
C LYS A 12 8.52 2.31 9.51
N GLU A 13 7.74 3.35 9.17
CA GLU A 13 7.65 4.59 9.94
C GLU A 13 6.19 4.91 10.24
N GLN A 14 5.85 5.10 11.51
CA GLN A 14 4.49 5.44 11.95
C GLN A 14 4.14 6.91 11.67
N LYS A 15 5.16 7.77 11.56
CA LYS A 15 4.98 9.21 11.29
C LYS A 15 4.94 9.45 9.78
N TRP A 16 3.79 9.90 9.31
CA TRP A 16 3.59 10.38 7.94
C TRP A 16 3.87 11.89 7.87
N SER A 17 4.64 12.33 6.88
CA SER A 17 4.99 13.75 6.70
C SER A 17 4.18 14.48 5.63
N GLY A 18 3.38 13.77 4.84
CA GLY A 18 2.56 14.38 3.79
C GLY A 18 1.15 14.74 4.26
N ASN A 19 0.32 15.19 3.31
CA ASN A 19 -1.07 15.54 3.58
C ASN A 19 -1.93 14.28 3.82
N ASN A 20 -3.02 14.46 4.57
CA ASN A 20 -4.05 13.44 4.67
C ASN A 20 -4.80 13.35 3.33
N VAL A 21 -5.14 12.12 2.94
CA VAL A 21 -5.96 11.86 1.75
C VAL A 21 -7.38 11.52 2.22
N ASP A 22 -8.34 12.32 1.79
CA ASP A 22 -9.77 12.05 1.95
C ASP A 22 -10.39 11.87 0.55
N LEU A 23 -10.71 10.63 0.22
CA LEU A 23 -11.07 10.20 -1.12
C LEU A 23 -11.95 8.96 -1.04
N VAL A 24 -12.98 8.94 -1.88
CA VAL A 24 -13.73 7.72 -2.22
C VAL A 24 -13.10 7.12 -3.48
N VAL A 25 -12.58 5.90 -3.37
CA VAL A 25 -11.97 5.19 -4.50
C VAL A 25 -13.06 4.87 -5.54
N PRO A 26 -12.87 5.22 -6.84
CA PRO A 26 -13.82 4.88 -7.89
C PRO A 26 -14.05 3.37 -8.01
N LYS A 27 -15.22 2.99 -8.51
CA LYS A 27 -15.52 1.58 -8.77
C LYS A 27 -14.59 1.05 -9.86
N GLY A 28 -13.90 -0.04 -9.58
CA GLY A 28 -12.96 -0.68 -10.51
C GLY A 28 -11.50 -0.28 -10.27
N ASP A 29 -11.24 0.67 -9.37
CA ASP A 29 -9.90 1.14 -9.05
C ASP A 29 -9.47 0.67 -7.65
N VAL A 30 -8.17 0.76 -7.39
CA VAL A 30 -7.54 0.51 -6.09
C VAL A 30 -6.69 1.70 -5.67
N PHE A 31 -6.66 1.98 -4.37
CA PHE A 31 -5.73 2.94 -3.78
C PHE A 31 -4.56 2.19 -3.15
N LEU A 32 -3.35 2.42 -3.65
CA LEU A 32 -2.14 1.69 -3.23
C LEU A 32 -1.22 2.61 -2.45
N MET A 33 -0.60 2.05 -1.40
CA MET A 33 0.38 2.76 -0.57
C MET A 33 1.59 1.87 -0.33
N GLY A 34 2.78 2.39 -0.59
CA GLY A 34 4.02 1.70 -0.26
C GLY A 34 4.29 1.72 1.26
N ASP A 35 4.89 0.65 1.76
CA ASP A 35 5.24 0.52 3.19
C ASP A 35 6.30 1.53 3.64
N ASN A 36 7.17 1.94 2.72
CA ASN A 36 8.13 3.03 2.92
C ASN A 36 7.46 4.38 2.70
N ARG A 37 6.52 4.72 3.59
CA ARG A 37 5.51 5.78 3.41
C ARG A 37 6.09 7.10 2.94
N ASN A 38 7.16 7.59 3.58
CA ASN A 38 7.76 8.90 3.32
C ASN A 38 8.62 8.96 2.04
N ASN A 39 8.88 7.81 1.39
CA ASN A 39 9.75 7.71 0.22
C ASN A 39 9.11 6.92 -0.93
N SER A 40 7.78 6.84 -0.95
CA SER A 40 7.02 6.10 -1.96
C SER A 40 6.18 7.06 -2.80
N SER A 41 6.37 7.02 -4.12
CA SER A 41 5.50 7.67 -5.10
C SER A 41 4.36 6.73 -5.46
N ASP A 42 3.27 6.82 -4.71
CA ASP A 42 2.10 5.93 -4.86
C ASP A 42 0.79 6.73 -4.98
N SER A 43 -0.37 6.11 -4.76
CA SER A 43 -1.68 6.72 -5.03
C SER A 43 -1.94 8.02 -4.29
N ARG A 44 -1.18 8.33 -3.24
CA ARG A 44 -1.20 9.64 -2.56
C ARG A 44 -0.74 10.80 -3.46
N ILE A 45 0.03 10.52 -4.51
CA ILE A 45 0.55 11.49 -5.48
C ILE A 45 -0.09 11.28 -6.86
N ILE A 46 -0.18 10.02 -7.32
CA ILE A 46 -0.62 9.70 -8.69
C ILE A 46 -2.11 9.38 -8.81
N GLY A 47 -2.81 9.21 -7.68
CA GLY A 47 -4.22 8.80 -7.64
C GLY A 47 -4.45 7.28 -7.64
N PRO A 48 -5.72 6.84 -7.55
CA PRO A 48 -6.10 5.44 -7.69
C PRO A 48 -5.67 4.84 -9.03
N VAL A 49 -5.46 3.53 -9.05
CA VAL A 49 -5.03 2.76 -10.23
C VAL A 49 -6.12 1.77 -10.62
N PRO A 50 -6.43 1.59 -11.91
CA PRO A 50 -7.37 0.57 -12.36
C PRO A 50 -6.96 -0.82 -11.88
N ASN A 51 -7.92 -1.59 -11.34
CA ASN A 51 -7.67 -2.96 -10.91
C ASN A 51 -7.22 -3.87 -12.07
N SER A 52 -7.54 -3.51 -13.32
CA SER A 52 -7.07 -4.19 -14.53
C SER A 52 -5.55 -4.16 -14.70
N ASP A 53 -4.88 -3.16 -14.12
CA ASP A 53 -3.43 -2.97 -14.28
C ASP A 53 -2.65 -3.85 -13.29
N ILE A 54 -3.34 -4.50 -12.35
CA ILE A 54 -2.73 -5.40 -11.36
C ILE A 54 -2.45 -6.75 -12.02
N SER A 55 -1.17 -7.04 -12.25
CA SER A 55 -0.75 -8.33 -12.83
C SER A 55 -0.80 -9.50 -11.84
N GLY A 56 -0.75 -9.25 -10.53
CA GLY A 56 -0.77 -10.32 -9.53
C GLY A 56 -0.51 -9.84 -8.10
N LYS A 57 -0.47 -10.78 -7.16
CA LYS A 57 -0.20 -10.55 -5.74
C LYS A 57 1.08 -11.25 -5.31
N VAL A 58 1.93 -10.56 -4.57
CA VAL A 58 3.12 -11.16 -3.96
C VAL A 58 2.67 -12.18 -2.92
N SER A 59 2.97 -13.45 -3.16
CA SER A 59 2.55 -14.55 -2.29
C SER A 59 3.72 -15.20 -1.56
N VAL A 60 4.96 -15.00 -2.03
CA VAL A 60 6.16 -15.67 -1.48
C VAL A 60 7.37 -14.74 -1.51
N ARG A 61 8.15 -14.73 -0.43
CA ARG A 61 9.54 -14.25 -0.37
C ARG A 61 10.45 -15.47 -0.39
N LEU A 62 11.22 -15.62 -1.47
CA LEU A 62 12.17 -16.74 -1.63
C LEU A 62 13.56 -16.44 -1.05
N PHE A 63 14.04 -15.20 -1.14
CA PHE A 63 15.38 -14.81 -0.73
C PHE A 63 15.36 -13.72 0.37
N PRO A 64 16.32 -13.73 1.33
CA PRO A 64 17.31 -14.79 1.58
C PRO A 64 16.62 -16.09 1.99
N PHE A 65 17.16 -17.25 1.59
CA PHE A 65 16.51 -18.56 1.79
C PHE A 65 16.22 -18.87 3.27
N SER A 66 17.04 -18.33 4.19
CA SER A 66 16.81 -18.42 5.64
C SER A 66 15.59 -17.64 6.13
N GLN A 67 15.04 -16.76 5.30
CA GLN A 67 13.84 -15.96 5.56
C GLN A 67 12.72 -16.28 4.56
N PHE A 68 12.72 -17.52 4.01
CA PHE A 68 11.62 -17.98 3.18
C PHE A 68 10.30 -17.79 3.93
N ARG A 69 9.33 -17.15 3.27
CA ARG A 69 8.01 -16.87 3.84
C ARG A 69 6.94 -16.81 2.76
N THR A 70 5.78 -17.38 3.05
CA THR A 70 4.53 -17.16 2.32
C THR A 70 3.69 -16.09 3.03
N PHE A 71 3.01 -15.25 2.27
CA PHE A 71 2.19 -14.12 2.77
C PHE A 71 0.70 -14.44 2.79
#